data_AF-A0AAF3J7N5-F1
#
_entry.id   AF-A0AAF3J7N5-F1
#
_cell.length_a   1.000
_cell.length_b   1.000
_cell.length_c   1.000
_cell.angle_alpha   90.00
_cell.angle_beta   90.00
_cell.angle_gamma   90.00
#
_symmetry.space_group_name_H-M   'P 1'
#
loop_
_entity.id
_entity.type
_entity.pdbx_description
1 polymer ?
#
loop_
_entity_poly.entity_id
_entity_poly.type
_entity_poly.pdbx_seq_one_letter_code
_entity_poly.pdbx_strand_id
1 'polypeptide(L)'
;MVNAQVLKDHASKYKLGRDNAAEYFRQLFTKHPELAKYYDAEDLDPDSLHKSQKFMMQGMQEMQIFFRLPDAIDDEKKLRSCLGDFKNIYEDNSFPIAEWGKTIDGFLAAMEKCAGGVSADQKKNWEEVWKKSMEEMKKWGWFK
;
A
#
# COMPACT_ATOMS: atom_id res chain seq x y z
N MET A 1 -9.31 0.76 -18.18
CA MET A 1 -7.89 1.09 -18.39
C MET A 1 -7.50 2.08 -17.33
N VAL A 2 -6.40 1.83 -16.62
CA VAL A 2 -5.88 2.71 -15.56
C VAL A 2 -5.28 3.97 -16.20
N ASN A 3 -5.63 5.15 -15.70
CA ASN A 3 -4.96 6.39 -16.06
C ASN A 3 -3.75 6.61 -15.13
N ALA A 4 -2.59 6.10 -15.54
CA ALA A 4 -1.37 6.19 -14.73
C ALA A 4 -0.96 7.64 -14.40
N GLN A 5 -1.20 8.60 -15.30
CA GLN A 5 -0.83 10.00 -15.07
C GLN A 5 -1.62 10.60 -13.90
N VAL A 6 -2.94 10.37 -13.83
CA VAL A 6 -3.79 10.81 -12.71
C VAL A 6 -3.29 10.25 -11.37
N LEU A 7 -2.86 8.99 -11.36
CA LEU A 7 -2.35 8.34 -10.16
C LEU A 7 -0.97 8.86 -9.74
N LYS A 8 -0.08 9.13 -10.71
CA LYS A 8 1.24 9.72 -10.45
C LYS A 8 1.13 11.14 -9.91
N ASP A 9 0.27 11.95 -10.51
CA ASP A 9 0.01 13.31 -10.03
C ASP A 9 -0.55 13.28 -8.62
N HIS A 10 -1.45 12.34 -8.33
CA HIS A 10 -1.99 12.13 -6.99
C HIS A 10 -0.91 11.68 -5.99
N ALA A 11 -0.12 10.66 -6.32
CA ALA A 11 1.00 10.18 -5.49
C ALA A 11 2.02 11.30 -5.18
N SER A 12 2.30 12.18 -6.14
CA SER A 12 3.25 13.30 -5.96
C SER A 12 2.83 14.34 -4.90
N LYS A 13 1.53 14.38 -4.57
CA LYS A 13 0.98 15.24 -3.52
C LYS A 13 1.23 14.67 -2.13
N TYR A 14 1.40 13.36 -2.01
CA TYR A 14 1.80 12.72 -0.77
C TYR A 14 3.27 13.05 -0.48
N LYS A 15 3.50 14.01 0.42
CA LYS A 15 4.87 14.42 0.82
C LYS A 15 5.48 13.42 1.80
N LEU A 16 5.86 12.25 1.30
CA LEU A 16 6.38 11.16 2.11
C LEU A 16 7.62 11.60 2.89
N GLY A 17 7.50 11.56 4.21
CA GLY A 17 8.54 11.98 5.15
C GLY A 17 8.26 11.44 6.54
N ARG A 18 9.10 11.83 7.51
CA ARG A 18 9.03 11.31 8.88
C ARG A 18 7.63 11.43 9.50
N ASP A 19 6.94 12.54 9.24
CA ASP A 19 5.68 12.89 9.90
C ASP A 19 4.46 12.14 9.37
N ASN A 20 4.55 11.53 8.17
CA ASN A 20 3.44 10.82 7.55
C ASN A 20 3.78 9.41 7.05
N ALA A 21 5.04 8.98 7.11
CA ALA A 21 5.43 7.65 6.65
C ALA A 21 4.64 6.53 7.33
N ALA A 22 4.38 6.64 8.64
CA ALA A 22 3.61 5.65 9.39
C ALA A 22 2.08 5.75 9.18
N GLU A 23 1.59 6.76 8.45
CA GLU A 23 0.15 6.98 8.27
C GLU A 23 -0.52 5.81 7.55
N TYR A 24 0.19 5.16 6.61
CA TYR A 24 -0.30 3.95 5.95
C TYR A 24 -0.67 2.87 6.97
N PHE A 25 0.25 2.52 7.88
CA PHE A 25 0.00 1.49 8.89
C PHE A 25 -1.05 1.90 9.90
N ARG A 26 -1.07 3.18 10.31
CA ARG A 26 -2.13 3.72 11.16
C ARG A 26 -3.50 3.42 10.55
N GLN A 27 -3.68 3.79 9.28
CA GLN A 27 -4.95 3.59 8.58
C GLN A 27 -5.25 2.11 8.33
N LEU A 28 -4.23 1.32 7.99
CA LEU A 28 -4.37 -0.11 7.75
C LEU A 28 -4.86 -0.81 9.02
N PHE A 29 -4.22 -0.59 10.17
CA PHE A 29 -4.59 -1.27 11.42
C PHE A 29 -5.84 -0.67 12.06
N THR A 30 -6.19 0.59 11.79
CA THR A 30 -7.52 1.11 12.16
C THR A 30 -8.65 0.41 11.40
N LYS A 31 -8.45 0.09 10.11
CA LYS A 31 -9.50 -0.52 9.27
C LYS A 31 -9.53 -2.04 9.32
N HIS A 32 -8.35 -2.64 9.44
CA HIS A 32 -8.10 -4.07 9.44
C HIS A 32 -7.20 -4.43 10.63
N PRO A 33 -7.71 -4.31 11.88
CA PRO A 33 -6.92 -4.51 13.10
C PRO A 33 -6.33 -5.92 13.19
N GLU A 34 -6.96 -6.91 12.55
CA GLU A 34 -6.44 -8.28 12.50
C GLU A 34 -5.10 -8.41 11.76
N LEU A 35 -4.73 -7.42 10.94
CA LEU A 35 -3.47 -7.38 10.20
C LEU A 35 -2.31 -6.86 11.06
N ALA A 36 -2.58 -6.18 12.17
CA ALA A 36 -1.57 -5.59 13.05
C ALA A 36 -0.61 -6.65 13.62
N LYS A 37 -1.12 -7.86 13.88
CA LYS A 37 -0.33 -8.98 14.41
C LYS A 37 0.85 -9.40 13.53
N TYR A 38 0.77 -9.18 12.22
CA TYR A 38 1.88 -9.51 11.31
C TYR A 38 3.04 -8.51 11.42
N TYR A 39 2.81 -7.37 12.07
CA TYR A 39 3.80 -6.34 12.29
C TYR A 39 4.14 -6.16 13.78
N ASP A 40 3.82 -7.12 14.64
CA ASP A 40 3.97 -7.05 16.10
C ASP A 40 3.30 -5.77 16.68
N ALA A 41 2.09 -5.48 16.20
CA ALA A 41 1.35 -4.25 16.51
C ALA A 41 -0.04 -4.49 17.10
N GLU A 42 -0.39 -5.73 17.44
CA GLU A 42 -1.72 -6.12 17.93
C GLU A 42 -2.15 -5.42 19.22
N ASP A 43 -1.18 -5.05 20.07
CA ASP A 43 -1.41 -4.35 21.34
C ASP A 43 -1.10 -2.85 21.26
N LEU A 44 -0.73 -2.35 20.08
CA LEU A 44 -0.41 -0.94 19.88
C LEU A 44 -1.65 -0.16 19.50
N ASP A 45 -1.83 1.01 20.10
CA ASP A 45 -2.76 2.00 19.58
C ASP A 45 -2.27 2.49 18.20
N PRO A 46 -3.05 2.33 17.11
CA PRO A 46 -2.67 2.81 15.78
C PRO A 46 -2.27 4.29 15.77
N ASP A 47 -2.90 5.13 16.59
CA ASP A 47 -2.56 6.55 16.65
C ASP A 47 -1.17 6.80 17.25
N SER A 48 -0.57 5.82 17.93
CA SER A 48 0.80 5.91 18.46
C SER A 48 1.90 5.57 17.45
N LEU A 49 1.57 4.97 16.29
CA LEU A 49 2.55 4.40 15.35
C LEU A 49 3.51 5.45 14.76
N HIS A 50 3.09 6.72 14.68
CA HIS A 50 3.96 7.83 14.25
C HIS A 50 5.18 8.05 15.15
N LYS A 51 5.16 7.53 16.39
CA LYS A 51 6.28 7.60 17.33
C LYS A 51 7.25 6.43 17.15
N SER A 52 6.86 5.39 16.42
CA SER A 52 7.66 4.18 16.23
C SER A 52 8.57 4.31 15.03
N GLN A 53 9.88 4.20 15.27
CA GLN A 53 10.87 4.18 14.20
C GLN A 53 10.67 3.01 13.23
N LYS A 54 10.21 1.85 13.72
CA LYS A 54 9.86 0.68 12.88
C LYS A 54 8.84 1.07 11.82
N PHE A 55 7.71 1.66 12.23
CA PHE A 55 6.61 2.01 11.31
C PHE A 55 6.92 3.21 10.43
N MET A 56 7.75 4.16 10.89
CA MET A 56 8.26 5.21 10.02
C MET A 56 9.14 4.64 8.89
N MET A 57 10.03 3.69 9.20
CA MET A 57 10.92 3.09 8.21
C MET A 57 10.17 2.17 7.24
N GLN A 58 9.35 1.24 7.76
CA GLN A 58 8.55 0.35 6.92
C GLN A 58 7.54 1.14 6.08
N GLY A 59 6.92 2.17 6.65
CA GLY A 59 5.93 2.98 5.96
C GLY A 59 6.55 3.76 4.81
N MET A 60 7.78 4.27 5.00
CA MET A 60 8.55 4.87 3.91
C MET A 60 8.86 3.86 2.81
N GLN A 61 9.24 2.63 3.15
CA GLN A 61 9.54 1.58 2.19
C GLN A 61 8.29 1.18 1.38
N GLU A 62 7.19 0.80 2.02
CA GLU A 62 5.99 0.33 1.34
C GLU A 62 5.32 1.43 0.50
N MET A 63 5.25 2.66 1.02
CA MET A 63 4.67 3.77 0.26
C MET A 63 5.47 4.11 -1.00
N GLN A 64 6.80 4.03 -0.95
CA GLN A 64 7.62 4.18 -2.16
C GLN A 64 7.33 3.11 -3.21
N ILE A 65 7.03 1.87 -2.80
CA ILE A 65 6.65 0.81 -3.72
C ILE A 65 5.25 1.08 -4.29
N PHE A 66 4.26 1.44 -3.46
CA PHE A 66 2.91 1.80 -3.94
C PHE A 66 2.96 2.91 -5.00
N PHE A 67 3.79 3.93 -4.79
CA PHE A 67 3.92 5.04 -5.75
C PHE A 67 4.55 4.66 -7.09
N ARG A 68 5.23 3.51 -7.18
CA ARG A 68 5.75 2.97 -8.45
C ARG A 68 4.73 2.11 -9.21
N LEU A 69 3.66 1.63 -8.56
CA LEU A 69 2.66 0.78 -9.21
C LEU A 69 2.04 1.40 -10.47
N PRO A 70 1.67 2.70 -10.51
CA PRO A 70 1.09 3.29 -11.72
C PRO A 70 1.99 3.20 -12.95
N ASP A 71 3.31 3.30 -12.79
CA ASP A 71 4.28 3.18 -13.89
C ASP A 71 4.54 1.74 -14.31
N ALA A 72 4.21 0.78 -13.45
CA ALA A 72 4.42 -0.64 -13.68
C ALA A 72 3.19 -1.33 -14.28
N ILE A 73 2.00 -0.75 -14.11
CA ILE A 73 0.73 -1.46 -14.28
C ILE A 73 0.52 -2.06 -15.67
N ASP A 74 1.08 -1.46 -16.73
CA ASP A 74 0.91 -1.91 -18.12
C ASP A 74 2.11 -2.70 -18.68
N ASP A 75 3.12 -2.97 -17.85
CA ASP A 75 4.28 -3.78 -18.19
C ASP A 75 4.39 -4.94 -17.20
N GLU A 76 4.07 -6.15 -17.64
CA GLU A 76 4.03 -7.34 -16.76
C GLU A 76 5.35 -7.55 -16.01
N LYS A 77 6.50 -7.31 -16.66
CA LYS A 77 7.82 -7.50 -16.02
C LYS A 77 8.02 -6.48 -14.91
N LYS A 78 7.70 -5.20 -15.17
CA LYS A 78 7.77 -4.14 -14.15
C LYS A 78 6.77 -4.38 -13.03
N LEU A 79 5.54 -4.78 -13.35
CA LEU A 79 4.50 -5.06 -12.37
C LEU A 79 4.93 -6.22 -11.46
N ARG A 80 5.43 -7.31 -12.05
CA ARG A 80 5.92 -8.47 -11.30
C ARG A 80 7.10 -8.12 -10.41
N SER A 81 8.02 -7.28 -10.88
CA SER A 81 9.13 -6.79 -10.04
C SER A 81 8.61 -5.93 -8.89
N CYS A 82 7.71 -4.99 -9.15
CA CYS A 82 7.16 -4.08 -8.14
C CYS A 82 6.36 -4.84 -7.07
N LEU A 83 5.48 -5.76 -7.47
CA LEU A 83 4.73 -6.62 -6.56
C LEU A 83 5.63 -7.65 -5.86
N GLY A 84 6.76 -8.03 -6.48
CA GLY A 84 7.79 -8.86 -5.86
C GLY A 84 8.44 -8.18 -4.65
N ASP A 85 8.64 -6.86 -4.70
CA ASP A 85 9.14 -6.09 -3.56
C ASP A 85 8.17 -6.17 -2.37
N PHE A 86 6.86 -6.07 -2.62
CA PHE A 86 5.84 -6.31 -1.58
C PHE A 86 5.84 -7.74 -1.07
N LYS A 87 5.94 -8.72 -1.97
CA LYS A 87 5.98 -10.14 -1.59
C LYS A 87 7.12 -10.43 -0.62
N ASN A 88 8.31 -9.87 -0.86
CA ASN A 88 9.46 -10.02 0.04
C ASN A 88 9.18 -9.39 1.43
N ILE A 89 8.66 -8.16 1.46
CA ILE A 89 8.29 -7.49 2.73
C ILE A 89 7.24 -8.31 3.48
N TYR A 90 6.26 -8.86 2.76
CA TYR A 90 5.19 -9.63 3.37
C TYR A 90 5.69 -10.97 3.89
N GLU A 91 6.60 -11.64 3.19
CA GLU A 91 7.26 -12.84 3.69
C GLU A 91 8.08 -12.55 4.96
N ASP A 92 8.84 -11.45 5.00
CA ASP A 92 9.63 -11.05 6.16
C ASP A 92 8.77 -10.76 7.40
N ASN A 93 7.55 -10.23 7.20
CA ASN A 93 6.58 -9.96 8.27
C ASN A 93 5.58 -11.12 8.47
N SER A 94 5.75 -12.26 7.80
CA SER A 94 4.74 -13.36 7.79
C SER A 94 3.32 -12.89 7.44
N PHE A 95 3.19 -11.79 6.71
CA PHE A 95 1.94 -11.22 6.24
C PHE A 95 1.42 -12.06 5.06
N PRO A 96 0.19 -12.61 5.13
CA PRO A 96 -0.31 -13.46 4.06
C PRO A 96 -0.59 -12.62 2.81
N ILE A 97 -0.02 -13.02 1.67
CA ILE A 97 -0.26 -12.32 0.39
C ILE A 97 -1.75 -12.28 0.01
N ALA A 98 -2.54 -13.24 0.50
CA ALA A 98 -4.01 -13.26 0.40
C ALA A 98 -4.69 -12.00 0.95
N GLU A 99 -4.05 -11.30 1.89
CA GLU A 99 -4.57 -10.07 2.47
C GLU A 99 -4.25 -8.82 1.63
N TRP A 100 -3.54 -8.94 0.50
CA TRP A 100 -3.24 -7.82 -0.41
C TRP A 100 -4.49 -7.01 -0.78
N GLY A 101 -5.63 -7.66 -0.97
CA GLY A 101 -6.88 -6.99 -1.32
C GLY A 101 -7.32 -5.94 -0.29
N LYS A 102 -6.94 -6.08 0.99
CA LYS A 102 -7.27 -5.15 2.08
C LYS A 102 -6.32 -3.98 2.18
N THR A 103 -5.10 -4.09 1.63
CA THR A 103 -4.05 -3.08 1.79
C THR A 103 -4.42 -1.76 1.10
N ILE A 104 -5.30 -1.82 0.09
CA ILE A 104 -5.83 -0.63 -0.58
C ILE A 104 -6.61 0.27 0.38
N ASP A 105 -7.29 -0.27 1.39
CA ASP A 105 -8.12 0.55 2.28
C ASP A 105 -7.27 1.46 3.17
N GLY A 106 -6.16 0.92 3.68
CA GLY A 106 -5.15 1.69 4.41
C GLY A 106 -4.47 2.70 3.48
N PHE A 107 -4.10 2.27 2.28
CA PHE A 107 -3.46 3.14 1.28
C PHE A 107 -4.36 4.32 0.88
N LEU A 108 -5.61 4.08 0.48
CA LEU A 108 -6.54 5.13 0.07
C LEU A 108 -6.84 6.11 1.20
N ALA A 109 -6.97 5.63 2.44
CA ALA A 109 -7.19 6.52 3.58
C ALA A 109 -5.95 7.35 3.93
N ALA A 110 -4.75 6.80 3.75
CA ALA A 110 -3.51 7.57 3.87
C ALA A 110 -3.41 8.63 2.75
N MET A 111 -3.76 8.26 1.51
CA MET A 111 -3.83 9.20 0.39
C MET A 111 -4.85 10.32 0.64
N GLU A 112 -6.05 9.99 1.13
CA GLU A 112 -7.09 10.97 1.47
C GLU A 112 -6.55 12.04 2.44
N LYS A 113 -5.87 11.60 3.49
CA LYS A 113 -5.33 12.50 4.52
C LYS A 113 -4.11 13.29 4.05
N CYS A 114 -3.20 12.66 3.31
CA CYS A 114 -1.86 13.20 3.09
C CYS A 114 -1.59 13.68 1.65
N ALA A 115 -2.48 13.39 0.70
CA ALA A 115 -2.35 13.80 -0.70
C ALA A 115 -3.38 14.86 -1.13
N GLY A 116 -4.14 15.41 -0.17
CA GLY A 116 -5.14 16.46 -0.42
C GLY A 116 -6.50 15.92 -0.87
N GLY A 117 -6.89 14.73 -0.35
CA GLY A 117 -8.13 14.04 -0.68
C GLY A 117 -7.99 13.05 -1.85
N VAL A 118 -8.97 12.16 -1.99
CA VAL A 118 -9.09 11.21 -3.11
C VAL A 118 -10.41 11.46 -3.84
N SER A 119 -10.33 11.98 -5.07
CA SER A 119 -11.49 12.12 -5.93
C SER A 119 -12.07 10.76 -6.33
N ALA A 120 -13.34 10.73 -6.75
CA ALA A 120 -13.98 9.50 -7.23
C ALA A 120 -13.20 8.85 -8.40
N ASP A 121 -12.64 9.67 -9.29
CA ASP A 121 -11.83 9.18 -10.41
C ASP A 121 -10.49 8.60 -9.95
N GLN A 122 -9.79 9.28 -9.02
CA GLN A 122 -8.55 8.76 -8.43
C GLN A 122 -8.78 7.45 -7.69
N LYS A 123 -9.85 7.37 -6.88
CA LYS A 123 -10.22 6.17 -6.14
C LYS A 123 -10.44 4.99 -7.10
N LYS A 124 -11.28 5.18 -8.13
CA LYS A 124 -11.57 4.17 -9.14
C LYS A 124 -10.30 3.66 -9.84
N ASN A 125 -9.38 4.57 -10.19
CA ASN A 125 -8.13 4.18 -10.85
C ASN A 125 -7.20 3.40 -9.91
N TRP A 126 -7.10 3.77 -8.63
CA TRP A 126 -6.33 3.00 -7.64
C TRP A 126 -6.94 1.61 -7.38
N GLU A 127 -8.26 1.51 -7.28
CA GLU A 127 -8.96 0.22 -7.15
C GLU A 127 -8.68 -0.71 -8.33
N GLU A 128 -8.67 -0.17 -9.55
CA GLU A 128 -8.33 -0.94 -10.76
C GLU A 128 -6.86 -1.42 -10.74
N VAL A 129 -5.92 -0.63 -10.19
CA VAL A 129 -4.52 -1.06 -9.99
C VAL A 129 -4.45 -2.28 -9.07
N TRP A 130 -5.15 -2.26 -7.92
CA TRP A 130 -5.16 -3.40 -7.00
C TRP A 130 -5.85 -4.62 -7.59
N LYS A 131 -6.96 -4.42 -8.30
CA LYS A 131 -7.68 -5.48 -8.98
C LYS A 131 -6.77 -6.18 -10.00
N LYS A 132 -6.12 -5.43 -10.89
CA LYS A 132 -5.17 -5.98 -11.87
C LYS A 132 -3.97 -6.64 -11.18
N SER A 133 -3.45 -6.06 -10.10
CA SER A 133 -2.38 -6.67 -9.30
C SER A 133 -2.82 -8.03 -8.74
N MET A 134 -4.03 -8.14 -8.18
CA MET A 134 -4.57 -9.43 -7.71
C MET A 134 -4.75 -10.45 -8.84
N GLU A 135 -5.25 -10.03 -10.00
CA GLU A 135 -5.41 -10.91 -11.16
C GLU A 135 -4.06 -11.48 -11.61
N GLU A 136 -3.03 -10.65 -11.70
CA GLU A 136 -1.67 -11.08 -12.08
C GLU A 136 -1.02 -11.97 -11.01
N MET A 137 -1.12 -11.60 -9.73
CA MET A 137 -0.59 -12.43 -8.64
C MET A 137 -1.27 -13.82 -8.58
N LYS A 138 -2.55 -13.91 -8.95
CA LYS A 138 -3.25 -15.20 -9.12
C LYS A 138 -2.68 -15.99 -10.28
N LYS A 139 -2.47 -15.36 -11.44
CA LYS A 139 -1.86 -16.01 -12.61
C LYS A 139 -0.45 -16.52 -12.32
N TRP A 140 0.33 -15.80 -11.53
CA TRP A 140 1.67 -16.22 -11.12
C TRP A 140 1.68 -17.27 -9.99
N GLY A 141 0.51 -17.63 -9.46
CA GLY A 141 0.36 -18.65 -8.42
C GLY A 141 0.93 -18.20 -7.06
N TRP A 142 0.79 -16.93 -6.71
CA TRP A 142 1.29 -16.40 -5.44
C TRP A 142 0.31 -16.64 -4.28
N PHE A 143 -0.99 -16.72 -4.57
CA PHE A 143 -2.00 -17.13 -3.59
C PHE A 143 -2.04 -18.67 -3.52
N LYS A 144 -1.20 -19.25 -2.66
CA LYS A 144 -1.21 -20.68 -2.34
C LYS A 144 -1.69 -20.90 -0.92
#